data_AF-A0A341EGU0-F1
#
_entry.id   AF-A0A341EGU0-F1
#
_cell.length_a   1.000
_cell.length_b   1.000
_cell.length_c   1.000
_cell.angle_alpha   90.00
_cell.angle_beta   90.00
_cell.angle_gamma   90.00
#
_symmetry.space_group_name_H-M   'P 1'
#
loop_
_entity.id
_entity.type
_entity.pdbx_description
1 polymer ?
#
loop_
_entity_poly.entity_id
_entity_poly.type
_entity_poly.pdbx_seq_one_letter_code
_entity_poly.pdbx_strand_id
1 'polypeptide(L)'
;MWDIGALDLARGIAQRLDAPLASQRYSRMICDCNRHWEAETFIPTHGEGIPVPANVNLTLAERSRRRAEIWQPFQDGVENMLNARDVRNQRTLFVTIHSFTPVFFGKERDVEYGVLFDRDTTLSPALLKALQARHGDKALPNEPYDMTRDSDYTVPVHGEDRGLDSVEIEVRNDLLTTQEQIEARAEELVYALREAAESLGVTPDNQEGGTAL
;
A
#
# COMPACT_ATOMS: atom_id res chain seq x y z
N MET A 1 -8.50 8.85 11.50
CA MET A 1 -7.05 8.64 11.37
C MET A 1 -6.81 8.03 10.01
N TRP A 2 -5.77 8.47 9.31
CA TRP A 2 -5.41 8.03 7.97
C TRP A 2 -3.88 8.12 7.83
N ASP A 3 -3.35 7.55 6.77
CA ASP A 3 -1.93 7.57 6.44
C ASP A 3 -1.59 8.93 5.80
N ILE A 4 -0.98 9.81 6.58
CA ILE A 4 -0.73 11.22 6.21
C ILE A 4 0.17 11.29 4.97
N GLY A 5 -0.33 11.95 3.92
CA GLY A 5 0.40 12.15 2.66
C GLY A 5 0.40 10.94 1.71
N ALA A 6 0.05 9.74 2.19
CA ALA A 6 0.09 8.51 1.39
C ALA A 6 -0.80 8.56 0.14
N LEU A 7 -2.01 9.13 0.25
CA LEU A 7 -2.92 9.23 -0.91
C LEU A 7 -2.39 10.18 -1.99
N ASP A 8 -1.81 11.31 -1.60
CA ASP A 8 -1.27 12.28 -2.55
C ASP A 8 0.03 11.76 -3.18
N LEU A 9 0.85 11.03 -2.40
CA LEU A 9 1.97 10.26 -2.93
C LEU A 9 1.51 9.22 -3.96
N ALA A 10 0.50 8.41 -3.63
CA ALA A 10 -0.03 7.38 -4.52
C ALA A 10 -0.58 7.97 -5.82
N ARG A 11 -1.27 9.12 -5.75
CA ARG A 11 -1.70 9.88 -6.94
C ARG A 11 -0.53 10.34 -7.79
N GLY A 12 0.52 10.88 -7.17
CA GLY A 12 1.73 11.35 -7.84
C GLY A 12 2.48 10.23 -8.57
N ILE A 13 2.53 9.04 -7.96
CA ILE A 13 3.10 7.82 -8.57
C ILE A 13 2.22 7.33 -9.71
N ALA A 14 0.92 7.16 -9.46
CA ALA A 14 -0.05 6.65 -10.44
C ALA A 14 -0.05 7.50 -11.73
N GLN A 15 -0.05 8.83 -11.59
CA GLN A 15 0.01 9.75 -12.73
C GLN A 15 1.29 9.58 -13.57
N ARG A 16 2.45 9.38 -12.92
CA ARG A 16 3.76 9.24 -13.60
C ARG A 16 3.97 7.87 -14.25
N LEU A 17 3.26 6.85 -13.76
CA LEU A 17 3.30 5.49 -14.30
C LEU A 17 2.13 5.19 -15.24
N ASP A 18 1.21 6.14 -15.44
CA ASP A 18 -0.07 5.90 -16.13
C ASP A 18 -0.79 4.65 -15.58
N ALA A 19 -0.79 4.53 -14.25
CA ALA A 19 -1.30 3.36 -13.54
C ALA A 19 -2.67 3.65 -12.92
N PRO A 20 -3.58 2.64 -12.89
CA PRO A 20 -4.84 2.79 -12.20
C PRO A 20 -4.63 2.84 -10.67
N LEU A 21 -5.47 3.59 -9.97
CA LEU A 21 -5.37 3.78 -8.52
C LEU A 21 -6.72 3.49 -7.85
N ALA A 22 -6.72 2.53 -6.91
CA ALA A 22 -7.79 2.33 -5.96
C ALA A 22 -7.43 3.01 -4.63
N SER A 23 -8.39 3.73 -4.01
CA SER A 23 -8.20 4.35 -2.71
C SER A 23 -9.46 4.27 -1.86
N GLN A 24 -9.28 4.06 -0.56
CA GLN A 24 -10.37 4.05 0.41
C GLN A 24 -10.72 5.49 0.82
N ARG A 25 -12.02 5.82 0.85
CA ARG A 25 -12.54 7.15 1.20
C ARG A 25 -12.86 7.30 2.69
N TYR A 26 -12.99 6.18 3.39
CA TYR A 26 -13.28 6.14 4.82
C TYR A 26 -11.99 5.97 5.64
N SER A 27 -11.97 6.60 6.82
CA SER A 27 -10.87 6.41 7.79
C SER A 27 -10.78 4.94 8.21
N ARG A 28 -9.56 4.40 8.31
CA ARG A 28 -9.29 3.03 8.80
C ARG A 28 -9.83 2.75 10.21
N MET A 29 -10.08 3.81 10.99
CA MET A 29 -10.76 3.71 12.29
C MET A 29 -12.25 3.36 12.20
N ILE A 30 -12.90 3.51 11.04
CA ILE A 30 -14.28 3.01 10.86
C ILE A 30 -14.19 1.49 10.66
N CYS A 31 -13.43 1.07 9.65
CA CYS A 31 -12.93 -0.29 9.54
C CYS A 31 -11.68 -0.30 8.67
N ASP A 32 -10.71 -1.13 9.02
CA ASP A 32 -9.44 -1.22 8.33
C ASP A 32 -9.57 -2.16 7.12
N CYS A 33 -9.43 -1.61 5.92
CA CYS A 33 -9.53 -2.39 4.68
C CYS A 33 -8.29 -3.24 4.39
N ASN A 34 -7.20 -3.04 5.14
CA ASN A 34 -6.02 -3.90 5.07
C ASN A 34 -6.06 -5.04 6.12
N ARG A 35 -7.23 -5.34 6.68
CA ARG A 35 -7.46 -6.46 7.62
C ARG A 35 -8.57 -7.37 7.13
N HIS A 36 -8.47 -8.67 7.44
CA HIS A 36 -9.59 -9.60 7.25
C HIS A 36 -10.79 -9.16 8.12
N TRP A 37 -12.00 -9.24 7.59
CA TRP A 37 -13.21 -8.76 8.26
C TRP A 37 -13.57 -9.52 9.56
N GLU A 38 -12.94 -10.66 9.84
CA GLU A 38 -13.05 -11.40 11.12
C GLU A 38 -11.97 -11.00 12.13
N ALA A 39 -10.88 -10.37 11.71
CA ALA A 39 -9.79 -9.98 12.60
C ALA A 39 -10.24 -8.94 13.64
N GLU A 40 -9.75 -9.01 14.87
CA GLU A 40 -10.06 -8.01 15.90
C GLU A 40 -9.68 -6.60 15.46
N THR A 41 -8.56 -6.49 14.73
CA THR A 41 -8.01 -5.25 14.17
C THR A 41 -8.81 -4.67 13.01
N PHE A 42 -9.81 -5.40 12.46
CA PHE A 42 -10.72 -4.87 11.43
C PHE A 42 -11.48 -3.62 11.89
N ILE A 43 -11.88 -3.57 13.17
CA ILE A 43 -12.49 -2.38 13.76
C ILE A 43 -11.68 -2.04 15.01
N PRO A 44 -10.60 -1.25 14.87
CA PRO A 44 -9.66 -1.04 15.95
C PRO A 44 -10.28 -0.19 17.05
N THR A 45 -10.13 -0.60 18.31
CA THR A 45 -10.59 0.18 19.46
C THR A 45 -9.63 1.29 19.86
N HIS A 46 -8.43 1.33 19.26
CA HIS A 46 -7.39 2.33 19.50
C HIS A 46 -6.68 2.68 18.18
N GLY A 47 -6.32 3.95 18.02
CA GLY A 47 -5.39 4.40 16.98
C GLY A 47 -4.20 5.09 17.64
N GLU A 48 -2.98 4.55 17.47
CA GLU A 48 -1.74 5.10 18.06
C GLU A 48 -1.83 5.36 19.57
N GLY A 49 -2.49 4.44 20.30
CA GLY A 49 -2.72 4.57 21.74
C GLY A 49 -3.89 5.47 22.15
N ILE A 50 -4.52 6.18 21.21
CA ILE A 50 -5.71 6.99 21.45
C ILE A 50 -6.95 6.08 21.33
N PRO A 51 -7.80 5.98 22.37
CA PRO A 51 -9.02 5.20 22.29
C PRO A 51 -9.98 5.71 21.20
N VAL A 52 -10.72 4.78 20.60
CA VAL A 52 -11.83 5.04 19.69
C VAL A 52 -13.10 4.54 20.36
N PRO A 53 -13.74 5.34 21.25
CA PRO A 53 -14.87 4.88 22.04
C PRO A 53 -16.04 4.34 21.20
N ALA A 54 -16.25 4.89 20.01
CA ALA A 54 -17.28 4.46 19.06
C ALA A 54 -17.09 3.04 18.50
N ASN A 55 -15.93 2.41 18.76
CA ASN A 55 -15.62 1.05 18.33
C ASN A 55 -15.70 0.02 19.46
N VAL A 56 -15.96 0.46 20.69
CA VAL A 56 -16.06 -0.43 21.86
C VAL A 56 -17.45 -1.08 21.91
N ASN A 57 -17.51 -2.38 22.21
CA ASN A 57 -18.74 -3.16 22.36
C ASN A 57 -19.72 -3.06 21.17
N LEU A 58 -19.18 -3.00 19.94
CA LEU A 58 -20.01 -3.01 18.74
C LEU A 58 -20.78 -4.31 18.59
N THR A 59 -22.02 -4.20 18.13
CA THR A 59 -22.84 -5.37 17.82
C THR A 59 -22.34 -6.05 16.54
N LEU A 60 -22.65 -7.35 16.40
CA LEU A 60 -22.39 -8.08 15.16
C LEU A 60 -23.09 -7.44 13.95
N ALA A 61 -24.25 -6.82 14.15
CA ALA A 61 -24.99 -6.11 13.11
C ALA A 61 -24.21 -4.89 12.60
N GLU A 62 -23.63 -4.08 13.50
CA GLU A 62 -22.82 -2.92 13.11
C GLU A 62 -21.52 -3.34 12.42
N ARG A 63 -20.87 -4.40 12.91
CA ARG A 63 -19.68 -4.97 12.26
C ARG A 63 -20.00 -5.47 10.85
N SER A 64 -21.12 -6.17 10.68
CA SER A 64 -21.59 -6.66 9.38
C SER A 64 -21.92 -5.51 8.42
N ARG A 65 -22.51 -4.44 8.95
CA ARG A 65 -22.82 -3.23 8.19
C ARG A 65 -21.56 -2.56 7.64
N ARG A 66 -20.53 -2.33 8.49
CA ARG A 66 -19.25 -1.75 8.03
C ARG A 66 -18.55 -2.63 7.00
N ARG A 67 -18.61 -3.95 7.18
CA ARG A 67 -18.14 -4.89 6.15
C ARG A 67 -18.87 -4.67 4.83
N ALA A 68 -20.20 -4.69 4.84
CA ALA A 68 -21.01 -4.61 3.62
C ALA A 68 -20.94 -3.25 2.92
N GLU A 69 -20.86 -2.15 3.67
CA GLU A 69 -20.93 -0.79 3.12
C GLU A 69 -19.55 -0.19 2.78
N ILE A 70 -18.46 -0.68 3.39
CA ILE A 70 -17.12 -0.06 3.27
C ILE A 70 -16.06 -1.07 2.81
N TRP A 71 -15.92 -2.17 3.55
CA TRP A 71 -14.84 -3.14 3.27
C TRP A 71 -15.08 -3.88 1.96
N GLN A 72 -16.25 -4.51 1.80
CA GLN A 72 -16.57 -5.34 0.64
C GLN A 72 -16.52 -4.54 -0.67
N PRO A 73 -17.13 -3.33 -0.77
CA PRO A 73 -17.05 -2.55 -2.01
C PRO A 73 -15.62 -2.14 -2.38
N PHE A 74 -14.74 -1.93 -1.39
CA PHE A 74 -13.33 -1.66 -1.66
C PHE A 74 -12.61 -2.90 -2.18
N GLN A 75 -12.79 -4.06 -1.53
CA GLN A 75 -12.18 -5.31 -2.00
C GLN A 75 -12.66 -5.68 -3.41
N ASP A 76 -13.97 -5.58 -3.66
CA ASP A 76 -14.57 -5.85 -4.98
C ASP A 76 -14.01 -4.88 -6.03
N GLY A 77 -13.79 -3.61 -5.67
CA GLY A 77 -13.20 -2.61 -6.56
C GLY A 77 -11.77 -2.97 -6.99
N VAL A 78 -10.93 -3.37 -6.03
CA VAL A 78 -9.55 -3.82 -6.31
C VAL A 78 -9.57 -5.10 -7.15
N GLU A 79 -10.39 -6.08 -6.77
CA GLU A 79 -10.52 -7.34 -7.49
C GLU A 79 -10.98 -7.13 -8.94
N ASN A 80 -11.99 -6.29 -9.17
CA ASN A 80 -12.48 -5.98 -10.51
C ASN A 80 -11.39 -5.32 -11.38
N MET A 81 -10.60 -4.42 -10.80
CA MET A 81 -9.48 -3.77 -11.50
C MET A 81 -8.42 -4.81 -11.92
N LEU A 82 -8.07 -5.73 -11.01
CA LEU A 82 -7.10 -6.80 -11.29
C LEU A 82 -7.64 -7.80 -12.33
N ASN A 83 -8.89 -8.23 -12.18
CA ASN A 83 -9.55 -9.14 -13.14
C ASN A 83 -9.62 -8.53 -14.55
N ALA A 84 -9.88 -7.23 -14.68
CA ALA A 84 -9.91 -6.55 -15.97
C ALA A 84 -8.53 -6.52 -16.66
N ARG A 85 -7.43 -6.50 -15.90
CA ARG A 85 -6.06 -6.60 -16.44
C ARG A 85 -5.71 -8.03 -16.82
N ASP A 86 -6.08 -8.99 -15.98
CA ASP A 86 -5.88 -10.42 -16.20
C ASP A 86 -6.56 -10.91 -17.50
N VAL A 87 -7.83 -10.52 -17.72
CA VAL A 87 -8.57 -10.83 -18.97
C VAL A 87 -7.87 -10.27 -20.21
N ARG A 88 -7.13 -9.16 -20.07
CA ARG A 88 -6.35 -8.53 -21.15
C ARG A 88 -4.93 -9.10 -21.27
N ASN A 89 -4.56 -10.10 -20.47
CA ASN A 89 -3.21 -10.65 -20.34
C ASN A 89 -2.15 -9.57 -20.07
N GLN A 90 -2.53 -8.51 -19.35
CA GLN A 90 -1.62 -7.42 -19.01
C GLN A 90 -0.78 -7.82 -17.80
N ARG A 91 0.55 -7.80 -17.95
CA ARG A 91 1.45 -7.97 -16.80
C ARG A 91 1.12 -6.90 -15.75
N THR A 92 1.05 -7.33 -14.49
CA THR A 92 0.59 -6.50 -13.38
C THR A 92 1.58 -6.63 -12.24
N LEU A 93 2.12 -5.48 -11.82
CA LEU A 93 2.84 -5.32 -10.55
C LEU A 93 1.85 -4.66 -9.59
N PHE A 94 1.60 -5.28 -8.43
CA PHE A 94 0.62 -4.80 -7.46
C PHE A 94 1.30 -4.08 -6.31
N VAL A 95 1.07 -2.76 -6.20
CA VAL A 95 1.77 -1.91 -5.22
C VAL A 95 0.75 -1.24 -4.31
N THR A 96 0.90 -1.38 -2.99
CA THR A 96 0.16 -0.57 -2.01
C THR A 96 1.07 0.54 -1.47
N ILE A 97 0.48 1.71 -1.17
CA ILE A 97 1.20 2.88 -0.68
C ILE A 97 0.61 3.27 0.67
N HIS A 98 1.46 3.28 1.69
CA HIS A 98 1.16 3.60 3.07
C HIS A 98 2.14 4.63 3.62
N SER A 99 1.83 5.14 4.80
CA SER A 99 2.75 5.99 5.54
C SER A 99 2.65 5.75 7.03
N PHE A 100 3.76 5.93 7.75
CA PHE A 100 3.84 5.72 9.18
C PHE A 100 4.39 6.94 9.92
N THR A 101 4.05 7.06 11.21
CA THR A 101 4.55 8.13 12.07
C THR A 101 6.03 7.91 12.46
N PRO A 102 6.85 8.97 12.54
CA PRO A 102 8.27 8.86 12.88
C PRO A 102 8.53 8.47 14.32
N VAL A 103 7.57 8.70 15.22
CA VAL A 103 7.64 8.32 16.63
C VAL A 103 6.44 7.46 16.98
N PHE A 104 6.68 6.25 17.46
CA PHE A 104 5.63 5.32 17.87
C PHE A 104 5.84 4.85 19.30
N PHE A 105 4.85 5.12 20.16
CA PHE A 105 4.96 4.89 21.61
C PHE A 105 6.24 5.47 22.24
N GLY A 106 6.65 6.65 21.79
CA GLY A 106 7.83 7.36 22.29
C GLY A 106 9.17 6.84 21.75
N LYS A 107 9.17 5.87 20.83
CA LYS A 107 10.38 5.40 20.15
C LYS A 107 10.47 6.01 18.76
N GLU A 108 11.61 6.62 18.46
CA GLU A 108 11.94 7.11 17.12
C GLU A 108 12.20 5.94 16.17
N ARG A 109 11.87 6.14 14.89
CA ARG A 109 12.06 5.19 13.80
C ARG A 109 13.02 5.78 12.77
N ASP A 110 14.20 5.18 12.66
CA ASP A 110 15.23 5.63 11.71
C ASP A 110 14.88 5.30 10.25
N VAL A 111 14.09 4.24 10.03
CA VAL A 111 13.57 3.85 8.71
C VAL A 111 12.77 4.99 8.09
N GLU A 112 13.05 5.28 6.81
CA GLU A 112 12.31 6.24 6.00
C GLU A 112 11.42 5.55 4.97
N TYR A 113 11.87 4.40 4.45
CA TYR A 113 11.15 3.57 3.48
C TYR A 113 11.09 2.12 3.95
N GLY A 114 9.88 1.62 4.12
CA GLY A 114 9.61 0.20 4.32
C GLY A 114 9.24 -0.46 3.00
N VAL A 115 9.84 -1.62 2.74
CA VAL A 115 9.43 -2.53 1.66
C VAL A 115 8.87 -3.79 2.31
N LEU A 116 7.54 -3.88 2.36
CA LEU A 116 6.81 -4.89 3.09
C LEU A 116 6.26 -5.97 2.15
N PHE A 117 6.47 -7.22 2.53
CA PHE A 117 6.06 -8.42 1.79
C PHE A 117 6.07 -9.65 2.68
N ASP A 118 5.27 -10.66 2.34
CA ASP A 118 5.26 -11.96 3.05
C ASP A 118 6.06 -13.00 2.26
N ARG A 119 5.66 -13.27 1.01
CA ARG A 119 6.23 -14.34 0.16
C ARG A 119 6.85 -13.86 -1.14
N ASP A 120 6.71 -12.57 -1.49
CA ASP A 120 7.29 -12.03 -2.72
C ASP A 120 8.82 -12.16 -2.73
N THR A 121 9.36 -12.77 -3.79
CA THR A 121 10.81 -12.94 -3.98
C THR A 121 11.33 -12.25 -5.24
N THR A 122 10.53 -11.36 -5.85
CA THR A 122 10.82 -10.75 -7.16
C THR A 122 10.80 -9.23 -7.05
N LEU A 123 9.62 -8.62 -7.02
CA LEU A 123 9.45 -7.17 -7.02
C LEU A 123 9.98 -6.54 -5.74
N SER A 124 9.71 -7.13 -4.58
CA SER A 124 10.08 -6.55 -3.28
C SER A 124 11.60 -6.48 -3.10
N PRO A 125 12.39 -7.55 -3.31
CA PRO A 125 13.85 -7.46 -3.27
C PRO A 125 14.44 -6.50 -4.32
N ALA A 126 13.86 -6.43 -5.52
CA ALA A 126 14.32 -5.53 -6.58
C ALA A 126 14.08 -4.06 -6.22
N LEU A 127 12.88 -3.73 -5.72
CA LEU A 127 12.53 -2.39 -5.25
C LEU A 127 13.39 -1.97 -4.05
N LEU A 128 13.57 -2.86 -3.07
CA LEU A 128 14.40 -2.59 -1.90
C LEU A 128 15.84 -2.27 -2.32
N LYS A 129 16.41 -3.03 -3.25
CA LYS A 129 17.75 -2.77 -3.77
C LYS A 129 17.87 -1.38 -4.42
N ALA A 130 16.89 -1.00 -5.25
CA ALA A 130 16.87 0.32 -5.88
C ALA A 130 16.76 1.46 -4.85
N LEU A 131 15.94 1.28 -3.81
CA LEU A 131 15.83 2.25 -2.72
C LEU A 131 17.11 2.31 -1.88
N GLN A 132 17.71 1.18 -1.54
CA GLN A 132 18.96 1.12 -0.77
C GLN A 132 20.14 1.75 -1.50
N ALA A 133 20.17 1.69 -2.84
CA ALA A 133 21.19 2.37 -3.63
C ALA A 133 21.18 3.89 -3.41
N ARG A 134 20.03 4.47 -3.04
CA ARG A 134 19.86 5.91 -2.81
C ARG A 134 19.78 6.30 -1.33
N HIS A 135 19.13 5.49 -0.51
CA HIS A 135 18.81 5.80 0.89
C HIS A 135 19.61 5.00 1.91
N GLY A 136 20.41 4.02 1.47
CA GLY A 136 21.22 3.19 2.36
C GLY A 136 20.37 2.42 3.38
N ASP A 137 20.76 2.50 4.64
CA ASP A 137 20.12 1.84 5.79
C ASP A 137 18.77 2.44 6.21
N LYS A 138 18.34 3.52 5.56
CA LYS A 138 17.00 4.10 5.76
C LYS A 138 15.90 3.42 4.95
N ALA A 139 16.28 2.54 4.01
CA ALA A 139 15.36 1.67 3.29
C ALA A 139 15.51 0.23 3.79
N LEU A 140 14.47 -0.29 4.45
CA LEU A 140 14.52 -1.57 5.15
C LEU A 140 13.38 -2.51 4.71
N PRO A 141 13.65 -3.83 4.61
CA PRO A 141 12.60 -4.81 4.41
C PRO A 141 11.77 -4.97 5.69
N ASN A 142 10.45 -5.06 5.56
CA ASN A 142 9.53 -5.40 6.67
C ASN A 142 9.75 -4.55 7.94
N GLU A 143 10.02 -3.26 7.75
CA GLU A 143 10.12 -2.25 8.80
C GLU A 143 9.31 -1.01 8.37
N PRO A 144 8.56 -0.36 9.25
CA PRO A 144 8.50 -0.58 10.70
C PRO A 144 7.51 -1.69 11.13
N TYR A 145 6.95 -2.43 10.17
CA TYR A 145 5.99 -3.50 10.41
C TYR A 145 6.41 -4.75 9.63
N ASP A 146 6.27 -5.90 10.28
CA ASP A 146 6.26 -7.18 9.58
C ASP A 146 4.94 -7.34 8.81
N MET A 147 5.01 -7.97 7.63
CA MET A 147 3.84 -8.36 6.87
C MET A 147 3.66 -9.88 6.93
N THR A 148 2.44 -10.31 7.26
CA THR A 148 2.06 -11.72 7.15
C THR A 148 0.64 -11.81 6.60
N ARG A 149 0.32 -12.92 5.94
CA ARG A 149 -1.04 -13.15 5.47
C ARG A 149 -2.10 -13.26 6.58
N ASP A 150 -1.70 -13.58 7.81
CA ASP A 150 -2.61 -13.65 8.96
C ASP A 150 -2.93 -12.26 9.55
N SER A 151 -2.00 -11.31 9.44
CA SER A 151 -2.13 -9.95 9.95
C SER A 151 -2.64 -8.94 8.93
N ASP A 152 -2.29 -9.13 7.65
CA ASP A 152 -2.51 -8.17 6.56
C ASP A 152 -3.35 -8.79 5.46
N TYR A 153 -4.05 -7.95 4.70
CA TYR A 153 -5.03 -8.42 3.72
C TYR A 153 -4.66 -8.07 2.28
N THR A 154 -4.31 -6.81 2.01
CA THR A 154 -4.30 -6.29 0.63
C THR A 154 -3.21 -6.95 -0.22
N VAL A 155 -1.94 -6.86 0.18
CA VAL A 155 -0.83 -7.52 -0.55
C VAL A 155 -0.97 -9.05 -0.51
N PRO A 156 -1.19 -9.70 0.65
CA PRO A 156 -1.29 -11.16 0.68
C PRO A 156 -2.43 -11.72 -0.19
N VAL A 157 -3.61 -11.09 -0.20
CA VAL A 157 -4.80 -11.61 -0.90
C VAL A 157 -4.89 -11.11 -2.35
N HIS A 158 -4.68 -9.82 -2.60
CA HIS A 158 -4.81 -9.27 -3.97
C HIS A 158 -3.50 -9.31 -4.76
N GLY A 159 -2.37 -9.53 -4.10
CA GLY A 159 -1.07 -9.73 -4.74
C GLY A 159 -0.67 -11.21 -4.77
N GLU A 160 -0.18 -11.68 -3.62
CA GLU A 160 0.56 -12.95 -3.54
C GLU A 160 -0.31 -14.18 -3.80
N ASP A 161 -1.53 -14.26 -3.27
CA ASP A 161 -2.44 -15.39 -3.54
C ASP A 161 -2.86 -15.49 -5.01
N ARG A 162 -2.79 -14.36 -5.72
CA ARG A 162 -3.04 -14.30 -7.17
C ARG A 162 -1.80 -14.59 -8.00
N GLY A 163 -0.65 -14.81 -7.35
CA GLY A 163 0.63 -15.01 -8.02
C GLY A 163 1.15 -13.76 -8.73
N LEU A 164 0.71 -12.56 -8.31
CA LEU A 164 1.22 -11.30 -8.82
C LEU A 164 2.50 -10.90 -8.07
N ASP A 165 3.44 -10.28 -8.77
CA ASP A 165 4.55 -9.59 -8.12
C ASP A 165 3.95 -8.42 -7.33
N SER A 166 4.17 -8.40 -6.02
CA SER A 166 3.46 -7.48 -5.14
C SER A 166 4.30 -6.98 -3.97
N VAL A 167 4.00 -5.75 -3.55
CA VAL A 167 4.75 -5.07 -2.50
C VAL A 167 3.90 -4.01 -1.82
N GLU A 168 4.11 -3.83 -0.51
CA GLU A 168 3.63 -2.68 0.24
C GLU A 168 4.78 -1.72 0.49
N ILE A 169 4.57 -0.45 0.14
CA ILE A 169 5.55 0.61 0.37
C ILE A 169 5.07 1.46 1.52
N GLU A 170 5.88 1.54 2.57
CA GLU A 170 5.68 2.40 3.73
C GLU A 170 6.63 3.59 3.66
N VAL A 171 6.13 4.82 3.80
CA VAL A 171 6.96 6.04 3.80
C VAL A 171 6.75 6.81 5.10
N ARG A 172 7.83 7.22 5.76
CA ARG A 172 7.70 8.00 7.01
C ARG A 172 7.03 9.35 6.73
N ASN A 173 5.96 9.66 7.45
CA ASN A 173 5.03 10.72 7.06
C ASN A 173 5.55 12.15 7.27
N ASP A 174 6.63 12.35 8.04
CA ASP A 174 7.36 13.62 8.12
C ASP A 174 8.03 13.99 6.77
N LEU A 175 8.21 13.01 5.89
CA LEU A 175 8.70 13.20 4.52
C LEU A 175 7.58 13.56 3.53
N LEU A 176 6.33 13.69 3.98
CA LEU A 176 5.14 13.88 3.14
C LEU A 176 4.27 15.05 3.61
N THR A 177 4.86 16.06 4.24
CA THR A 177 4.11 17.18 4.84
C THR A 177 3.85 18.34 3.89
N THR A 178 4.60 18.45 2.79
CA THR A 178 4.41 19.47 1.75
C THR A 178 4.29 18.86 0.37
N GLN A 179 3.71 19.62 -0.56
CA GLN A 179 3.55 19.20 -1.95
C GLN A 179 4.91 18.92 -2.62
N GLU A 180 5.92 19.76 -2.37
CA GLU A 180 7.27 19.59 -2.90
C GLU A 180 7.93 18.31 -2.38
N GLN A 181 7.73 18.00 -1.10
CA GLN A 181 8.21 16.75 -0.51
C GLN A 181 7.52 15.54 -1.16
N ILE A 182 6.19 15.56 -1.27
CA ILE A 182 5.41 14.50 -1.92
C ILE A 182 5.85 14.27 -3.36
N GLU A 183 6.05 15.34 -4.14
CA GLU A 183 6.51 15.25 -5.52
C GLU A 183 7.90 14.62 -5.63
N ALA A 184 8.84 15.04 -4.77
CA ALA A 184 10.18 14.46 -4.73
C ALA A 184 10.13 12.97 -4.34
N ARG A 185 9.28 12.58 -3.39
CA ARG A 185 9.08 11.17 -3.01
C ARG A 185 8.45 10.36 -4.13
N ALA A 186 7.46 10.91 -4.82
CA ALA A 186 6.81 10.26 -5.95
C ALA A 186 7.80 10.00 -7.08
N GLU A 187 8.66 10.97 -7.43
CA GLU A 187 9.68 10.79 -8.47
C GLU A 187 10.70 9.71 -8.12
N GLU A 188 11.13 9.66 -6.86
CA GLU A 188 12.10 8.66 -6.41
C GLU A 188 11.51 7.25 -6.38
N LEU A 189 10.27 7.11 -5.89
CA LEU A 189 9.57 5.82 -5.93
C LEU A 189 9.26 5.37 -7.35
N VAL A 190 8.91 6.29 -8.26
CA VAL A 190 8.70 5.97 -9.68
C VAL A 190 9.99 5.48 -10.32
N TYR A 191 11.12 6.12 -10.03
CA TYR A 191 12.43 5.66 -10.50
C TYR A 191 12.73 4.25 -10.00
N ALA A 192 12.60 4.01 -8.69
CA ALA A 192 12.89 2.71 -8.08
C ALA A 192 11.95 1.60 -8.58
N LEU A 193 10.66 1.90 -8.76
CA LEU A 193 9.68 0.98 -9.32
C LEU A 193 9.97 0.62 -10.78
N ARG A 194 10.41 1.59 -11.59
CA ARG A 194 10.82 1.33 -12.99
C ARG A 194 12.06 0.46 -13.05
N GLU A 195 13.08 0.76 -12.24
CA GLU A 195 14.30 -0.06 -12.17
C GLU A 195 13.97 -1.50 -11.75
N ALA A 196 13.12 -1.67 -10.73
CA ALA A 196 12.65 -2.97 -10.29
C ALA A 196 11.90 -3.69 -11.43
N ALA A 197 10.90 -3.04 -12.03
CA ALA A 197 10.12 -3.59 -13.15
C ALA A 197 11.01 -4.05 -14.32
N GLU A 198 11.99 -3.22 -14.73
CA GLU A 198 12.94 -3.56 -15.80
C GLU A 198 13.76 -4.80 -15.46
N SER A 199 14.21 -4.93 -14.20
CA SER A 199 14.94 -6.12 -13.74
C SER A 199 14.10 -7.42 -13.77
N LEU A 200 12.77 -7.28 -13.69
CA LEU A 200 11.80 -8.36 -13.83
C LEU A 200 11.40 -8.61 -15.30
N GLY A 201 11.95 -7.84 -16.26
CA GLY A 201 11.60 -7.92 -17.68
C GLY A 201 10.27 -7.24 -18.02
N VAL A 202 9.74 -6.41 -17.13
CA VAL A 202 8.55 -5.58 -17.37
C VAL A 202 9.00 -4.23 -17.90
N THR A 203 8.94 -4.06 -19.21
CA THR A 203 9.22 -2.76 -19.85
C THR A 203 7.97 -1.88 -19.78
N PRO A 204 8.08 -0.59 -19.42
CA PRO A 204 6.99 0.35 -19.61
C PRO A 204 6.58 0.35 -21.08
N ASP A 205 5.27 0.40 -21.37
CA ASP A 205 4.81 0.59 -22.75
C ASP A 205 5.49 1.85 -23.30
N ASN A 206 6.35 1.67 -24.30
CA ASN A 206 6.89 2.79 -25.06
C ASN A 206 5.69 3.55 -25.59
N GLN A 207 5.56 4.83 -25.24
CA GLN A 207 4.59 5.73 -25.85
C GLN A 207 4.96 5.97 -27.32
N GLU A 208 4.77 4.96 -28.16
CA GLU A 208 4.69 5.08 -29.60
C GLU A 208 3.29 4.61 -30.02
N GLY A 209 2.35 5.56 -30.05
CA GLY A 209 1.17 5.47 -30.90
C GLY A 209 0.03 4.57 -30.42
N GLY A 210 -0.79 5.11 -29.53
CA GLY A 210 -2.25 4.97 -29.59
C GLY A 210 -2.84 3.59 -29.33
N THR A 211 -3.15 3.29 -28.07
CA THR A 211 -4.53 3.10 -27.55
C THR A 211 -4.44 2.98 -26.03
N ALA A 212 -5.30 3.71 -25.33
CA ALA A 212 -5.23 3.92 -23.88
C ALA A 212 -5.39 2.64 -23.05
N LEU A 213 -4.68 2.60 -21.91
CA LEU A 213 -4.70 1.57 -20.86
C LEU A 213 -6.03 1.53 -20.08
#